data_AF-A0A4R6VDC7-F1
#
_entry.id   AF-A0A4R6VDC7-F1
#
_cell.length_a   1.000
_cell.length_b   1.000
_cell.length_c   1.000
_cell.angle_alpha   90.00
_cell.angle_beta   90.00
_cell.angle_gamma   90.00
#
_symmetry.space_group_name_H-M   'P 1'
#
loop_
_entity.id
_entity.type
_entity.pdbx_description
1 polymer ?
#
loop_
_entity_poly.entity_id
_entity_poly.type
_entity_poly.pdbx_seq_one_letter_code
_entity_poly.pdbx_strand_id
1 'polypeptide(L)'
;MTTMSDLAERHRRLYSAAARMMWSQGDPVWRGDRWPEERARTWRALEKALLDVPTGSTPSAGPVDPAFHLASGRAGAGGGIPFDAAVRGWEARLDADPGPSAPVGGGAAVVEAVWQTTVTELLDELAARLAPGRPGCVVTQDAADLAGAVGEMAAALRAPFGDRAEPPVGSAAPLPEGGPEAGRPVAEGDHDRLSQAARAAARAMPSRAEAEREADFSVRVAACDAAADLERIVGGEAAPGWRERYPDVEPDRHLVWGYRWSGGAGRPLSFVERAAELRADLAGRPAPRAAAPDDPVLQDPPPDGSLVAVSRAAALVGAELLDELAARLAPGASTGTIHFTAYPVHLFLKGRFRRALTAG
;
A
#
# COMPACT_ATOMS: atom_id res chain seq x y z
N MET A 1 7.47 0.25 38.10
CA MET A 1 6.32 1.05 37.64
C MET A 1 6.58 1.46 36.21
N THR A 2 5.96 0.78 35.24
CA THR A 2 5.92 1.21 33.84
C THR A 2 4.97 2.40 33.73
N THR A 3 5.39 3.51 33.14
CA THR A 3 4.51 4.66 32.89
C THR A 3 3.59 4.34 31.70
N MET A 4 2.38 4.92 31.63
CA MET A 4 1.47 4.69 30.49
C MET A 4 2.10 4.99 29.12
N SER A 5 3.07 5.92 29.08
CA SER A 5 3.86 6.24 27.88
C SER A 5 4.77 5.07 27.43
N ASP A 6 5.36 4.34 28.38
CA ASP A 6 6.22 3.17 28.11
C ASP A 6 5.39 1.97 27.62
N LEU A 7 4.17 1.77 28.11
CA LEU A 7 3.28 0.72 27.59
C LEU A 7 2.85 1.00 26.13
N ALA A 8 2.41 2.23 25.84
CA ALA A 8 1.96 2.61 24.50
C ALA A 8 3.08 2.48 23.46
N GLU A 9 4.31 2.89 23.79
CA GLU A 9 5.45 2.76 22.88
C GLU A 9 5.86 1.31 22.65
N ARG A 10 5.95 0.50 23.72
CA ARG A 10 6.23 -0.95 23.59
C ARG A 10 5.16 -1.66 22.77
N HIS A 11 3.90 -1.28 22.94
CA HIS A 11 2.78 -1.81 22.16
C HIS A 11 2.86 -1.42 20.68
N ARG A 12 3.10 -0.13 20.36
CA ARG A 12 3.28 0.31 18.98
C ARG A 12 4.43 -0.42 18.29
N ARG A 13 5.58 -0.55 18.96
CA ARG A 13 6.73 -1.28 18.43
C ARG A 13 6.42 -2.74 18.16
N LEU A 14 5.74 -3.42 19.09
CA LEU A 14 5.31 -4.81 18.94
C LEU A 14 4.33 -4.96 17.78
N TYR A 15 3.33 -4.07 17.71
CA TYR A 15 2.34 -4.04 16.63
C TYR A 15 3.02 -3.86 15.26
N SER A 16 3.90 -2.86 15.12
CA SER A 16 4.64 -2.61 13.89
C SER A 16 5.47 -3.82 13.47
N ALA A 17 6.16 -4.48 14.39
CA ALA A 17 6.97 -5.66 14.10
C ALA A 17 6.12 -6.85 13.66
N ALA A 18 5.00 -7.11 14.36
CA ALA A 18 4.08 -8.18 14.05
C ALA A 18 3.39 -7.98 12.69
N ALA A 19 2.88 -6.78 12.42
CA ALA A 19 2.26 -6.43 11.16
C ALA A 19 3.27 -6.49 9.99
N ARG A 20 4.50 -6.01 10.21
CA ARG A 20 5.60 -6.13 9.24
C ARG A 20 5.93 -7.58 8.91
N MET A 21 6.01 -8.46 9.91
CA MET A 21 6.25 -9.89 9.68
C MET A 21 5.19 -10.49 8.75
N MET A 22 3.91 -10.21 9.01
CA MET A 22 2.81 -10.69 8.17
C MET A 22 2.85 -10.08 6.77
N TRP A 23 3.13 -8.78 6.66
CA TRP A 23 3.26 -8.09 5.38
C TRP A 23 4.45 -8.60 4.54
N SER A 24 5.59 -8.88 5.17
CA SER A 24 6.81 -9.38 4.52
C SER A 24 6.63 -10.76 3.88
N GLN A 25 5.66 -11.54 4.34
CA GLN A 25 5.28 -12.80 3.69
C GLN A 25 4.61 -12.57 2.32
N GLY A 26 4.09 -11.37 2.08
CA GLY A 26 3.46 -10.94 0.84
C GLY A 26 2.06 -11.52 0.68
N ASP A 27 1.98 -12.82 0.42
CA ASP A 27 0.74 -13.54 0.15
C ASP A 27 0.17 -14.19 1.41
N PRO A 28 -1.16 -14.23 1.61
CA PRO A 28 -1.80 -14.73 2.82
C PRO A 28 -1.89 -16.26 2.83
N VAL A 29 -0.75 -16.93 2.60
CA VAL A 29 -0.66 -18.40 2.48
C VAL A 29 -1.15 -19.12 3.74
N TRP A 30 -1.10 -18.47 4.90
CA TRP A 30 -1.66 -18.98 6.16
C TRP A 30 -3.19 -19.12 6.13
N ARG A 31 -3.91 -18.47 5.21
CA ARG A 31 -5.37 -18.59 5.07
C ARG A 31 -5.80 -19.84 4.28
N GLY A 32 -4.88 -20.50 3.59
CA GLY A 32 -5.14 -21.75 2.85
C GLY A 32 -4.48 -22.97 3.49
N ASP A 33 -4.29 -24.00 2.68
CA ASP A 33 -3.82 -25.33 3.11
C ASP A 33 -2.34 -25.60 2.77
N ARG A 34 -1.61 -24.56 2.32
CA ARG A 34 -0.19 -24.69 1.89
C ARG A 34 0.79 -24.79 3.04
N TRP A 35 0.40 -24.34 4.23
CA TRP A 35 1.25 -24.37 5.42
C TRP A 35 0.82 -25.49 6.35
N PRO A 36 1.76 -26.03 7.16
CA PRO A 36 1.39 -26.90 8.27
C PRO A 36 0.30 -26.25 9.13
N GLU A 37 -0.69 -27.04 9.56
CA GLU A 37 -1.89 -26.55 10.24
C GLU A 37 -1.54 -25.69 11.48
N GLU A 38 -0.52 -26.11 12.23
CA GLU A 38 -0.05 -25.34 13.39
C GLU A 38 0.43 -23.94 13.02
N ARG A 39 1.27 -23.81 11.99
CA ARG A 39 1.80 -22.53 11.49
C ARG A 39 0.67 -21.65 10.96
N ALA A 40 -0.23 -22.22 10.17
CA ALA A 40 -1.40 -21.51 9.64
C ALA A 40 -2.29 -20.98 10.78
N ARG A 41 -2.56 -21.81 11.81
CA ARG A 41 -3.38 -21.44 12.96
C ARG A 41 -2.77 -20.30 13.78
N THR A 42 -1.47 -20.34 14.09
CA THR A 42 -0.83 -19.26 14.88
C THR A 42 -0.80 -17.94 14.11
N TRP A 43 -0.58 -17.97 12.79
CA TRP A 43 -0.65 -16.78 11.95
C TRP A 43 -2.06 -16.21 11.80
N ARG A 44 -3.10 -17.05 11.69
CA ARG A 44 -4.51 -16.60 11.74
C ARG A 44 -4.85 -15.96 13.09
N ALA A 45 -4.30 -16.49 14.19
CA ALA A 45 -4.49 -15.91 15.52
C ALA A 45 -3.80 -14.54 15.64
N LEU A 46 -2.60 -14.39 15.08
CA LEU A 46 -1.92 -13.10 14.99
C LEU A 46 -2.68 -12.09 14.12
N GLU A 47 -3.15 -12.52 12.95
CA GLU A 47 -3.99 -11.69 12.06
C GLU A 47 -5.20 -11.15 12.81
N LYS A 48 -5.93 -12.01 13.52
CA LYS A 48 -7.06 -11.60 14.34
C LYS A 48 -6.64 -10.60 15.42
N ALA A 49 -5.54 -10.86 16.12
CA ALA A 49 -5.03 -9.94 17.13
C ALA A 49 -4.68 -8.57 16.54
N LEU A 50 -4.05 -8.51 15.37
CA LEU A 50 -3.72 -7.26 14.69
C LEU A 50 -4.95 -6.48 14.19
N LEU A 51 -6.04 -7.18 13.84
CA LEU A 51 -7.30 -6.54 13.43
C LEU A 51 -8.10 -6.01 14.62
N ASP A 52 -8.05 -6.70 15.76
CA ASP A 52 -8.85 -6.40 16.95
C ASP A 52 -8.18 -5.35 17.88
N VAL A 53 -6.87 -5.16 17.77
CA VAL A 53 -6.08 -4.38 18.74
C VAL A 53 -6.02 -2.90 18.37
N PRO A 54 -6.26 -1.98 19.32
CA PRO A 54 -5.98 -0.56 19.11
C PRO A 54 -4.50 -0.32 18.83
N THR A 55 -4.16 0.46 17.81
CA THR A 55 -2.76 0.85 17.53
C THR A 55 -2.28 2.02 18.39
N GLY A 56 -3.11 2.51 19.31
CA GLY A 56 -2.92 3.81 19.96
C GLY A 56 -3.28 5.00 19.06
N SER A 57 -3.75 4.71 17.84
CA SER A 57 -4.51 5.59 16.96
C SER A 57 -5.79 4.82 16.69
N THR A 58 -6.94 5.29 17.14
CA THR A 58 -8.22 4.65 16.82
C THR A 58 -9.01 5.65 16.02
N PRO A 59 -9.77 5.22 15.00
CA PRO A 59 -10.69 6.12 14.32
C PRO A 59 -11.70 6.60 15.37
N SER A 60 -11.50 7.83 15.82
CA SER A 60 -12.52 8.58 16.54
C SER A 60 -13.74 8.71 15.64
N ALA A 61 -14.92 8.99 16.21
CA ALA A 61 -16.08 9.49 15.44
C ALA A 61 -15.83 10.91 14.87
N GLY A 62 -14.58 11.22 14.50
CA GLY A 62 -14.04 12.50 14.07
C GLY A 62 -13.36 12.41 12.68
N PRO A 63 -12.34 13.25 12.40
CA PRO A 63 -11.78 13.40 11.06
C PRO A 63 -11.21 12.09 10.52
N VAL A 64 -11.13 11.99 9.19
CA VAL A 64 -10.63 10.79 8.51
C VAL A 64 -9.18 10.54 8.87
N ASP A 65 -8.93 9.44 9.60
CA ASP A 65 -7.59 8.94 9.90
C ASP A 65 -7.03 8.16 8.69
N PRO A 66 -6.00 8.68 8.00
CA PRO A 66 -5.39 8.01 6.84
C PRO A 66 -4.66 6.70 7.18
N ALA A 67 -4.50 6.37 8.46
CA ALA A 67 -3.99 5.07 8.89
C ALA A 67 -5.04 3.96 8.82
N PHE A 68 -6.33 4.31 8.78
CA PHE A 68 -7.47 3.38 8.72
C PHE A 68 -8.30 3.49 7.44
N HIS A 69 -8.18 4.61 6.74
CA HIS A 69 -9.04 4.96 5.62
C HIS A 69 -8.23 5.44 4.40
N LEU A 70 -8.90 5.50 3.25
CA LEU A 70 -8.40 6.23 2.10
C LEU A 70 -8.26 7.72 2.45
N ALA A 71 -7.11 8.30 2.10
CA ALA A 71 -6.83 9.73 2.23
C ALA A 71 -7.61 10.54 1.18
N SER A 72 -7.74 10.01 -0.03
CA SER A 72 -8.39 10.63 -1.20
C SER A 72 -9.92 10.61 -1.14
N GLY A 73 -10.51 9.69 -0.38
CA GLY A 73 -11.95 9.42 -0.39
C GLY A 73 -12.68 9.82 0.88
N ARG A 74 -13.97 10.13 0.73
CA ARG A 74 -14.95 10.19 1.83
C ARG A 74 -16.16 9.32 1.48
N ALA A 75 -16.66 8.60 2.47
CA ALA A 75 -17.97 7.97 2.43
C ALA A 75 -19.05 9.02 2.75
N GLY A 76 -20.18 8.96 2.05
CA GLY A 76 -21.45 9.62 2.38
C GLY A 76 -21.34 10.88 3.25
N ALA A 77 -21.84 10.83 4.49
CA ALA A 77 -21.90 11.93 5.45
C ALA A 77 -20.55 12.50 5.94
N GLY A 78 -19.47 12.39 5.16
CA GLY A 78 -18.13 12.91 5.45
C GLY A 78 -17.21 11.93 6.19
N GLY A 79 -17.62 10.67 6.35
CA GLY A 79 -16.81 9.63 7.00
C GLY A 79 -15.64 9.17 6.12
N GLY A 80 -14.60 8.59 6.70
CA GLY A 80 -13.52 7.95 5.93
C GLY A 80 -14.01 6.69 5.23
N ILE A 81 -13.45 6.35 4.07
CA ILE A 81 -13.70 5.05 3.42
C ILE A 81 -12.69 4.02 3.98
N PRO A 82 -13.14 2.98 4.70
CA PRO A 82 -12.24 1.93 5.17
C PRO A 82 -11.61 1.16 4.01
N PHE A 83 -10.36 0.72 4.18
CA PHE A 83 -9.62 0.02 3.14
C PHE A 83 -10.33 -1.23 2.60
N ASP A 84 -10.97 -2.02 3.47
CA ASP A 84 -11.69 -3.23 3.07
C ASP A 84 -12.94 -2.90 2.24
N ALA A 85 -13.64 -1.82 2.57
CA ALA A 85 -14.77 -1.33 1.80
C ALA A 85 -14.34 -0.81 0.42
N ALA A 86 -13.23 -0.07 0.36
CA ALA A 86 -12.65 0.39 -0.89
C ALA A 86 -12.27 -0.78 -1.81
N VAL A 87 -11.54 -1.78 -1.28
CA VAL A 87 -11.12 -2.97 -2.04
C VAL A 87 -12.33 -3.75 -2.57
N ARG A 88 -13.36 -4.00 -1.76
CA ARG A 88 -14.59 -4.65 -2.24
C ARG A 88 -15.27 -3.86 -3.37
N GLY A 89 -15.29 -2.54 -3.26
CA GLY A 89 -15.84 -1.65 -4.29
C GLY A 89 -15.04 -1.68 -5.59
N TRP A 90 -13.71 -1.78 -5.51
CA TRP A 90 -12.84 -1.96 -6.67
C TRP A 90 -13.01 -3.34 -7.31
N GLU A 91 -12.98 -4.40 -6.52
CA GLU A 91 -13.15 -5.78 -7.00
C GLU A 91 -14.50 -5.96 -7.70
N ALA A 92 -15.60 -5.50 -7.10
CA ALA A 92 -16.93 -5.59 -7.70
C ALA A 92 -17.01 -4.89 -9.07
N ARG A 93 -16.35 -3.73 -9.23
CA ARG A 93 -16.29 -3.03 -10.51
C ARG A 93 -15.44 -3.76 -11.55
N LEU A 94 -14.32 -4.33 -11.14
CA LEU A 94 -13.46 -5.11 -12.04
C LEU A 94 -14.11 -6.45 -12.43
N ASP A 95 -14.94 -7.04 -11.58
CA ASP A 95 -15.63 -8.31 -11.87
C ASP A 95 -16.85 -8.11 -12.77
N ALA A 96 -17.49 -6.93 -12.72
CA ALA A 96 -18.57 -6.53 -13.63
C ALA A 96 -18.05 -6.01 -14.99
N ASP A 97 -16.73 -5.83 -15.13
CA ASP A 97 -16.10 -5.29 -16.32
C ASP A 97 -16.01 -6.34 -17.44
N PRO A 98 -16.59 -6.08 -18.63
CA PRO A 98 -16.51 -7.01 -19.76
C PRO A 98 -15.11 -7.10 -20.38
N GLY A 99 -14.16 -6.27 -19.93
CA GLY A 99 -12.78 -6.27 -20.39
C GLY A 99 -12.54 -5.40 -21.62
N PRO A 100 -11.28 -5.28 -22.06
CA PRO A 100 -10.87 -4.31 -23.09
C PRO A 100 -11.37 -4.65 -24.50
N SER A 101 -11.73 -5.91 -24.78
CA SER A 101 -12.15 -6.39 -26.10
C SER A 101 -13.67 -6.30 -26.34
N ALA A 102 -14.43 -5.67 -25.45
CA ALA A 102 -15.89 -5.63 -25.55
C ALA A 102 -16.36 -4.81 -26.78
N PRO A 103 -17.27 -5.35 -27.63
CA PRO A 103 -17.54 -4.82 -28.98
C PRO A 103 -18.38 -3.53 -29.06
N VAL A 104 -18.64 -2.82 -27.95
CA VAL A 104 -19.53 -1.64 -27.97
C VAL A 104 -18.95 -0.47 -27.15
N GLY A 105 -18.66 0.63 -27.85
CA GLY A 105 -18.66 2.02 -27.37
C GLY A 105 -17.95 2.34 -26.04
N GLY A 106 -16.69 2.79 -26.11
CA GLY A 106 -16.04 3.50 -25.00
C GLY A 106 -15.66 2.63 -23.79
N GLY A 107 -15.55 1.32 -23.96
CA GLY A 107 -15.22 0.36 -22.90
C GLY A 107 -13.74 0.28 -22.53
N ALA A 108 -12.84 0.91 -23.29
CA ALA A 108 -11.40 0.85 -23.07
C ALA A 108 -10.71 2.18 -23.38
N ALA A 109 -9.61 2.43 -22.68
CA ALA A 109 -8.62 3.45 -22.98
C ALA A 109 -7.44 2.78 -23.69
N VAL A 110 -6.90 3.46 -24.71
CA VAL A 110 -5.64 3.08 -25.35
C VAL A 110 -4.54 3.96 -24.76
N VAL A 111 -3.48 3.30 -24.27
CA VAL A 111 -2.31 3.93 -23.64
C VAL A 111 -1.03 3.38 -24.25
N GLU A 112 0.05 4.16 -24.27
CA GLU A 112 1.38 3.57 -24.53
C GLU A 112 1.83 2.73 -23.34
N ALA A 113 2.59 1.65 -23.58
CA ALA A 113 3.11 0.76 -22.53
C ALA A 113 3.85 1.50 -21.39
N VAL A 114 4.50 2.63 -21.70
CA VAL A 114 5.15 3.49 -20.68
C VAL A 114 4.15 3.95 -19.61
N TRP A 115 2.92 4.32 -19.97
CA TRP A 115 1.88 4.71 -19.02
C TRP A 115 1.57 3.57 -18.05
N GLN A 116 1.38 2.36 -18.56
CA GLN A 116 1.06 1.19 -17.75
C GLN A 116 2.19 0.84 -16.78
N THR A 117 3.44 0.90 -17.25
CA THR A 117 4.64 0.68 -16.42
C THR A 117 4.73 1.74 -15.32
N THR A 118 4.62 3.02 -15.66
CA THR A 118 4.67 4.12 -14.70
C THR A 118 3.56 4.04 -13.66
N VAL A 119 2.32 3.74 -14.06
CA VAL A 119 1.20 3.51 -13.14
C VAL A 119 1.54 2.35 -12.19
N THR A 120 2.04 1.24 -12.72
CA THR A 120 2.38 0.07 -11.92
C THR A 120 3.46 0.36 -10.87
N GLU A 121 4.49 1.14 -11.22
CA GLU A 121 5.54 1.57 -10.30
C GLU A 121 5.01 2.49 -9.19
N LEU A 122 4.14 3.45 -9.54
CA LEU A 122 3.49 4.34 -8.57
C LEU A 122 2.59 3.55 -7.62
N LEU A 123 1.93 2.50 -8.11
CA LEU A 123 1.11 1.64 -7.26
C LEU A 123 1.92 0.72 -6.35
N ASP A 124 3.14 0.34 -6.74
CA ASP A 124 4.07 -0.32 -5.83
C ASP A 124 4.52 0.64 -4.71
N GLU A 125 4.73 1.93 -5.01
CA GLU A 125 4.95 2.97 -3.99
C GLU A 125 3.74 3.09 -3.04
N LEU A 126 2.51 3.15 -3.57
CA LEU A 126 1.30 3.18 -2.76
C LEU A 126 1.20 1.95 -1.84
N ALA A 127 1.42 0.75 -2.39
CA ALA A 127 1.41 -0.50 -1.63
C ALA A 127 2.46 -0.52 -0.52
N ALA A 128 3.63 0.09 -0.76
CA ALA A 128 4.69 0.20 0.24
C ALA A 128 4.34 1.22 1.33
N ARG A 129 3.77 2.39 0.98
CA ARG A 129 3.29 3.40 1.93
C ARG A 129 2.13 2.91 2.80
N LEU A 130 1.29 2.04 2.25
CA LEU A 130 0.18 1.39 2.96
C LEU A 130 0.58 0.08 3.65
N ALA A 131 1.88 -0.22 3.76
CA ALA A 131 2.31 -1.44 4.43
C ALA A 131 1.87 -1.44 5.92
N PRO A 132 1.11 -2.45 6.38
CA PRO A 132 0.67 -2.54 7.77
C PRO A 132 1.81 -2.46 8.77
N GLY A 133 1.61 -1.68 9.83
CA GLY A 133 2.61 -1.48 10.88
C GLY A 133 3.69 -0.46 10.53
N ARG A 134 3.70 0.11 9.31
CA ARG A 134 4.59 1.21 8.96
C ARG A 134 4.37 2.39 9.92
N PRO A 135 5.43 2.91 10.55
CA PRO A 135 5.34 4.09 11.41
C PRO A 135 4.79 5.30 10.67
N GLY A 136 4.13 6.18 11.42
CA GLY A 136 3.63 7.43 10.88
C GLY A 136 4.75 8.38 10.42
N CYS A 137 4.42 9.24 9.45
CA CYS A 137 5.29 10.30 8.97
C CYS A 137 4.46 11.52 8.54
N VAL A 138 5.13 12.66 8.37
CA VAL A 138 4.56 13.88 7.80
C VAL A 138 5.33 14.19 6.53
N VAL A 139 4.64 14.29 5.41
CA VAL A 139 5.28 14.51 4.10
C VAL A 139 5.75 15.95 3.97
N THR A 140 7.00 16.13 3.54
CA THR A 140 7.62 17.45 3.38
C THR A 140 7.09 18.20 2.14
N GLN A 141 7.43 19.48 2.05
CA GLN A 141 7.03 20.34 0.92
C GLN A 141 7.60 19.88 -0.43
N ASP A 142 8.73 19.16 -0.42
CA ASP A 142 9.41 18.68 -1.62
C ASP A 142 8.56 17.66 -2.43
N ALA A 143 7.49 17.14 -1.83
CA ALA A 143 6.57 16.20 -2.47
C ALA A 143 5.52 16.87 -3.38
N ALA A 144 5.35 18.19 -3.32
CA ALA A 144 4.28 18.92 -4.00
C ALA A 144 4.22 18.62 -5.51
N ASP A 145 5.38 18.68 -6.16
CA ASP A 145 5.54 18.44 -7.58
C ASP A 145 5.18 17.01 -8.00
N LEU A 146 5.58 16.04 -7.18
CA LEU A 146 5.26 14.63 -7.42
C LEU A 146 3.76 14.38 -7.21
N ALA A 147 3.19 14.88 -6.11
CA ALA A 147 1.77 14.76 -5.82
C ALA A 147 0.92 15.34 -6.96
N GLY A 148 1.30 16.53 -7.46
CA GLY A 148 0.67 17.15 -8.63
C GLY A 148 0.76 16.28 -9.89
N ALA A 149 1.96 15.81 -10.23
CA ALA A 149 2.16 14.97 -11.42
C ALA A 149 1.39 13.63 -11.34
N VAL A 150 1.31 13.01 -10.16
CA VAL A 150 0.50 11.80 -9.94
C VAL A 150 -1.00 12.11 -10.12
N GLY A 151 -1.47 13.25 -9.62
CA GLY A 151 -2.86 13.69 -9.82
C GLY A 151 -3.19 13.98 -11.29
N GLU A 152 -2.26 14.57 -12.04
CA GLU A 152 -2.39 14.77 -13.49
C GLU A 152 -2.49 13.44 -14.25
N MET A 153 -1.68 12.44 -13.88
CA MET A 153 -1.80 11.09 -14.45
C MET A 153 -3.15 10.45 -14.16
N ALA A 154 -3.65 10.60 -12.92
CA ALA A 154 -4.97 10.10 -12.55
C ALA A 154 -6.07 10.75 -13.39
N ALA A 155 -6.01 12.07 -13.59
CA ALA A 155 -6.93 12.78 -14.47
C ALA A 155 -6.82 12.31 -15.93
N ALA A 156 -5.60 12.07 -16.42
CA ALA A 156 -5.36 11.57 -17.77
C ALA A 156 -5.97 10.18 -18.01
N LEU A 157 -5.93 9.28 -17.02
CA LEU A 157 -6.58 7.96 -17.12
C LEU A 157 -8.11 8.02 -17.16
N ARG A 158 -8.72 9.05 -16.54
CA ARG A 158 -10.19 9.25 -16.56
C ARG A 158 -10.67 9.93 -17.85
N ALA A 159 -9.84 10.80 -18.42
CA ALA A 159 -10.20 11.66 -19.55
C ALA A 159 -10.87 10.93 -20.75
N PRO A 160 -10.43 9.73 -21.16
CA PRO A 160 -11.08 8.95 -22.23
C PRO A 160 -12.58 8.72 -22.05
N PHE A 161 -13.06 8.69 -20.81
CA PHE A 161 -14.42 8.27 -20.47
C PHE A 161 -15.34 9.46 -20.17
N GLY A 162 -14.83 10.69 -20.24
CA GLY A 162 -15.59 11.90 -19.86
C GLY A 162 -15.89 12.01 -18.36
N ASP A 163 -15.37 11.08 -17.56
CA ASP A 163 -15.52 11.08 -16.11
C ASP A 163 -14.62 12.17 -15.55
N ARG A 164 -15.20 13.32 -15.19
CA ARG A 164 -14.52 14.25 -14.29
C ARG A 164 -14.37 13.53 -12.96
N ALA A 165 -13.16 13.57 -12.38
CA ALA A 165 -13.01 13.21 -10.97
C ALA A 165 -14.13 13.92 -10.21
N GLU A 166 -14.96 13.19 -9.48
CA GLU A 166 -15.72 13.86 -8.43
C GLU A 166 -14.66 14.60 -7.61
N PRO A 167 -14.74 15.94 -7.47
CA PRO A 167 -13.80 16.63 -6.61
C PRO A 167 -13.82 15.88 -5.29
N PRO A 168 -12.66 15.47 -4.74
CA PRO A 168 -12.63 14.67 -3.52
C PRO A 168 -13.56 15.35 -2.53
N VAL A 169 -14.64 14.64 -2.16
CA VAL A 169 -15.71 15.22 -1.35
C VAL A 169 -15.05 15.74 -0.08
N GLY A 170 -14.89 17.07 0.01
CA GLY A 170 -14.09 17.71 1.05
C GLY A 170 -12.61 17.28 1.07
N SER A 171 -11.76 17.99 0.32
CA SER A 171 -10.36 18.14 0.71
C SER A 171 -10.34 18.73 2.13
N ALA A 172 -10.26 17.86 3.14
CA ALA A 172 -10.09 18.33 4.50
C ALA A 172 -8.77 19.10 4.54
N ALA A 173 -8.74 20.20 5.30
CA ALA A 173 -7.49 20.82 5.68
C ALA A 173 -6.53 19.73 6.21
N PRO A 174 -5.21 19.84 5.95
CA PRO A 174 -4.25 18.95 6.58
C PRO A 174 -4.56 18.85 8.07
N LEU A 175 -4.47 17.64 8.62
CA LEU A 175 -4.60 17.44 10.06
C LEU A 175 -3.73 18.52 10.74
N PRO A 176 -4.24 19.24 11.74
CA PRO A 176 -3.49 20.33 12.36
C PRO A 176 -2.13 19.82 12.82
N GLU A 177 -1.09 20.63 12.64
CA GLU A 177 0.25 20.36 13.20
C GLU A 177 0.10 20.16 14.71
N GLY A 178 0.18 18.90 15.17
CA GLY A 178 -0.03 18.64 16.59
C GLY A 178 -0.22 17.17 16.97
N GLY A 179 0.86 16.39 16.89
CA GLY A 179 1.03 15.16 17.67
C GLY A 179 0.03 14.02 17.41
N PRO A 180 0.30 12.80 17.92
CA PRO A 180 -0.64 11.70 17.80
C PRO A 180 -1.92 12.07 18.56
N GLU A 181 -3.05 12.19 17.84
CA GLU A 181 -4.38 12.24 18.45
C GLU A 181 -4.47 11.14 19.52
N ALA A 182 -4.98 11.50 20.69
CA ALA A 182 -5.08 10.62 21.85
C ALA A 182 -5.94 9.40 21.51
N GLY A 183 -5.32 8.33 21.00
CA GLY A 183 -5.98 7.07 20.81
C GLY A 183 -6.39 6.45 22.14
N ARG A 184 -7.29 5.47 22.06
CA ARG A 184 -7.70 4.70 23.24
C ARG A 184 -6.44 4.24 24.00
N PRO A 185 -6.35 4.48 25.32
CA PRO A 185 -5.21 4.00 26.09
C PRO A 185 -5.08 2.49 25.90
N VAL A 186 -3.88 2.06 25.53
CA VAL A 186 -3.55 0.64 25.36
C VAL A 186 -3.73 -0.03 26.72
N ALA A 187 -4.66 -0.97 26.81
CA ALA A 187 -4.81 -1.79 28.00
C ALA A 187 -3.68 -2.84 28.04
N GLU A 188 -3.16 -3.16 29.23
CA GLU A 188 -2.15 -4.21 29.39
C GLU A 188 -2.62 -5.55 28.79
N GLY A 189 -3.90 -5.89 28.95
CA GLY A 189 -4.48 -7.09 28.35
C GLY A 189 -4.48 -7.12 26.82
N ASP A 190 -4.55 -5.95 26.16
CA ASP A 190 -4.44 -5.87 24.70
C ASP A 190 -2.99 -6.11 24.25
N HIS A 191 -2.04 -5.53 25.00
CA HIS A 191 -0.60 -5.76 24.78
C HIS A 191 -0.22 -7.23 24.99
N ASP A 192 -0.67 -7.85 26.08
CA ASP A 192 -0.36 -9.24 26.40
C ASP A 192 -0.93 -10.21 25.37
N ARG A 193 -2.17 -9.97 24.90
CA ARG A 193 -2.79 -10.76 23.84
C ARG A 193 -1.99 -10.67 22.54
N LEU A 194 -1.62 -9.46 22.13
CA LEU A 194 -0.78 -9.26 20.94
C LEU A 194 0.59 -9.94 21.10
N SER A 195 1.23 -9.78 22.26
CA SER A 195 2.53 -10.37 22.57
C SER A 195 2.50 -11.89 22.51
N GLN A 196 1.46 -12.51 23.07
CA GLN A 196 1.28 -13.95 23.02
C GLN A 196 1.08 -14.47 21.58
N ALA A 197 0.20 -13.81 20.82
CA ALA A 197 -0.06 -14.19 19.43
C ALA A 197 1.19 -13.99 18.54
N ALA A 198 1.88 -12.86 18.71
CA ALA A 198 3.11 -12.53 18.01
C ALA A 198 4.22 -13.55 18.31
N ARG A 199 4.41 -13.91 19.57
CA ARG A 199 5.37 -14.94 20.00
C ARG A 199 5.09 -16.29 19.35
N ALA A 200 3.82 -16.72 19.36
CA ALA A 200 3.43 -18.00 18.80
C ALA A 200 3.61 -18.06 17.28
N ALA A 201 3.26 -16.98 16.58
CA ALA A 201 3.42 -16.88 15.12
C ALA A 201 4.90 -16.81 14.71
N ALA A 202 5.73 -16.05 15.44
CA ALA A 202 7.16 -15.94 15.17
C ALA A 202 7.88 -17.28 15.36
N ARG A 203 7.60 -18.00 16.45
CA ARG A 203 8.18 -19.33 16.72
C ARG A 203 7.78 -20.40 15.72
N ALA A 204 6.65 -20.23 15.03
CA ALA A 204 6.20 -21.15 13.99
C ALA A 204 6.91 -20.92 12.64
N MET A 205 7.71 -19.85 12.54
CA MET A 205 8.51 -19.57 11.36
C MET A 205 9.84 -20.31 11.42
N PRO A 206 10.28 -20.90 10.29
CA PRO A 206 11.64 -21.40 10.20
C PRO A 206 12.61 -20.22 10.30
N SER A 207 13.81 -20.47 10.85
CA SER A 207 14.92 -19.56 10.68
C SER A 207 15.29 -19.44 9.20
N ARG A 208 15.96 -18.35 8.81
CA ARG A 208 16.44 -18.17 7.43
C ARG A 208 17.30 -19.35 6.95
N ALA A 209 18.21 -19.82 7.80
CA ALA A 209 19.10 -20.93 7.48
C ALA A 209 18.35 -22.26 7.31
N GLU A 210 17.26 -22.48 8.06
CA GLU A 210 16.39 -23.66 7.88
C GLU A 210 15.59 -23.55 6.59
N ALA A 211 14.96 -22.41 6.32
CA ALA A 211 14.20 -22.20 5.09
C ALA A 211 15.07 -22.40 3.83
N GLU A 212 16.31 -21.89 3.84
CA GLU A 212 17.28 -22.09 2.76
C GLU A 212 17.73 -23.55 2.63
N ARG A 213 18.00 -24.23 3.76
CA ARG A 213 18.47 -25.63 3.76
C ARG A 213 17.40 -26.62 3.32
N GLU A 214 16.15 -26.41 3.75
CA GLU A 214 15.00 -27.25 3.43
C GLU A 214 14.33 -26.89 2.11
N ALA A 215 14.78 -25.80 1.47
CA ALA A 215 14.16 -25.22 0.29
C ALA A 215 12.65 -24.96 0.51
N ASP A 216 12.27 -24.45 1.69
CA ASP A 216 10.89 -24.08 2.03
C ASP A 216 10.51 -22.77 1.30
N PHE A 217 10.10 -22.90 0.03
CA PHE A 217 9.60 -21.79 -0.78
C PHE A 217 8.21 -21.28 -0.34
N SER A 218 7.57 -21.91 0.65
CA SER A 218 6.30 -21.44 1.18
C SER A 218 6.46 -20.21 2.09
N VAL A 219 7.69 -19.89 2.50
CA VAL A 219 8.03 -18.77 3.38
C VAL A 219 9.00 -17.82 2.68
N ARG A 220 8.75 -16.51 2.76
CA ARG A 220 9.67 -15.51 2.22
C ARG A 220 10.81 -15.24 3.21
N VAL A 221 12.04 -15.10 2.72
CA VAL A 221 13.22 -14.74 3.55
C VAL A 221 12.98 -13.48 4.38
N ALA A 222 12.33 -12.47 3.79
CA ALA A 222 11.98 -11.23 4.51
C ALA A 222 11.02 -11.46 5.69
N ALA A 223 10.17 -12.49 5.63
CA ALA A 223 9.31 -12.87 6.74
C ALA A 223 10.09 -13.59 7.85
N CYS A 224 11.07 -14.44 7.50
CA CYS A 224 12.00 -15.02 8.49
C CYS A 224 12.79 -13.93 9.23
N ASP A 225 13.36 -12.98 8.49
CA ASP A 225 14.15 -11.88 9.08
C ASP A 225 13.27 -11.00 10.00
N ALA A 226 12.01 -10.73 9.59
CA ALA A 226 11.06 -10.01 10.41
C ALA A 226 10.58 -10.80 11.64
N ALA A 227 10.45 -12.13 11.53
CA ALA A 227 10.13 -13.01 12.66
C ALA A 227 11.25 -12.99 13.70
N ALA A 228 12.52 -13.04 13.28
CA ALA A 228 13.66 -12.94 14.18
C ALA A 228 13.69 -11.61 14.96
N ASP A 229 13.41 -10.48 14.28
CA ASP A 229 13.24 -9.18 14.96
C ASP A 229 12.09 -9.20 15.97
N LEU A 230 10.97 -9.82 15.61
CA LEU A 230 9.80 -9.92 16.47
C LEU A 230 10.07 -10.76 17.72
N GLU A 231 10.76 -11.90 17.58
CA GLU A 231 11.16 -12.74 18.72
C GLU A 231 12.05 -11.97 19.71
N ARG A 232 13.00 -11.18 19.20
CA ARG A 232 13.86 -10.32 20.02
C ARG A 232 13.04 -9.28 20.78
N ILE A 233 12.11 -8.58 20.11
CA ILE A 233 11.22 -7.59 20.76
C ILE A 233 10.39 -8.25 21.86
N VAL A 234 9.80 -9.41 21.57
CA VAL A 234 8.96 -10.19 22.49
C VAL A 234 9.77 -10.78 23.66
N GLY A 235 11.07 -10.99 23.48
CA GLY A 235 12.04 -11.37 24.50
C GLY A 235 12.57 -10.21 25.34
N GLY A 236 12.17 -8.97 25.04
CA GLY A 236 12.64 -7.76 25.72
C GLY A 236 13.97 -7.22 25.20
N GLU A 237 14.47 -7.74 24.08
CA GLU A 237 15.69 -7.26 23.44
C GLU A 237 15.44 -6.07 22.50
N ALA A 238 16.51 -5.33 22.22
CA ALA A 238 16.47 -4.22 21.26
C ALA A 238 16.47 -4.73 19.80
N ALA A 239 15.30 -4.73 19.16
CA ALA A 239 15.14 -4.91 17.71
C ALA A 239 14.17 -3.87 17.10
N PRO A 240 14.38 -3.40 15.86
CA PRO A 240 13.55 -2.34 15.29
C PRO A 240 12.12 -2.85 15.05
N GLY A 241 11.12 -2.03 15.40
CA GLY A 241 9.71 -2.34 15.12
C GLY A 241 9.40 -2.32 13.62
N TRP A 242 10.14 -1.51 12.87
CA TRP A 242 10.02 -1.35 11.44
C TRP A 242 11.39 -1.23 10.79
N ARG A 243 11.53 -1.74 9.56
CA ARG A 243 12.69 -1.49 8.70
C ARG A 243 12.17 -1.23 7.31
N GLU A 244 12.65 -0.15 6.70
CA GLU A 244 12.52 0.02 5.26
C GLU A 244 13.31 -1.04 4.52
N ARG A 245 12.97 -1.23 3.23
CA ARG A 245 13.73 -2.09 2.33
C ARG A 245 15.21 -1.66 2.25
N TYR A 246 15.45 -0.35 2.30
CA TYR A 246 16.77 0.26 2.31
C TYR A 246 16.91 1.17 3.54
N PRO A 247 17.94 1.02 4.40
CA PRO A 247 18.00 1.68 5.71
C PRO A 247 18.05 3.22 5.70
N ASP A 248 18.44 3.82 4.59
CA ASP A 248 18.62 5.25 4.37
C ASP A 248 17.38 5.93 3.73
N VAL A 249 16.32 5.16 3.47
CA VAL A 249 15.03 5.71 3.03
C VAL A 249 14.36 6.45 4.18
N GLU A 250 13.91 7.68 3.89
CA GLU A 250 13.22 8.58 4.81
C GLU A 250 11.83 8.85 4.18
N PRO A 251 10.74 8.20 4.65
CA PRO A 251 9.44 8.23 3.97
C PRO A 251 8.79 9.62 3.82
N ASP A 252 9.24 10.59 4.63
CA ASP A 252 8.83 12.00 4.60
C ASP A 252 9.39 12.77 3.40
N ARG A 253 10.48 12.30 2.77
CA ARG A 253 11.19 12.99 1.67
C ARG A 253 11.60 12.11 0.48
N HIS A 254 11.59 10.79 0.66
CA HIS A 254 11.96 9.80 -0.34
C HIS A 254 10.75 8.96 -0.74
N LEU A 255 10.78 8.41 -1.96
CA LEU A 255 9.97 7.25 -2.27
C LEU A 255 10.39 6.09 -1.38
N VAL A 256 9.41 5.35 -0.89
CA VAL A 256 9.63 4.19 -0.03
C VAL A 256 10.07 2.97 -0.84
N TRP A 257 9.56 2.85 -2.07
CA TRP A 257 9.91 1.80 -3.01
C TRP A 257 11.03 2.21 -3.98
N GLY A 258 11.20 3.52 -4.20
CA GLY A 258 12.16 4.08 -5.15
C GLY A 258 13.59 4.10 -4.63
N TYR A 259 14.47 3.36 -5.29
CA TYR A 259 15.89 3.33 -4.96
C TYR A 259 16.73 3.23 -6.24
N ARG A 260 17.77 4.05 -6.33
CA ARG A 260 18.64 4.14 -7.52
C ARG A 260 19.98 3.50 -7.25
N TRP A 261 20.42 2.67 -8.19
CA TRP A 261 21.76 2.08 -8.21
C TRP A 261 22.57 2.69 -9.33
N SER A 262 23.75 3.20 -9.01
CA SER A 262 24.72 3.71 -9.99
C SER A 262 26.13 3.31 -9.58
N GLY A 263 26.83 2.55 -10.42
CA GLY A 263 28.22 2.15 -10.16
C GLY A 263 28.45 1.39 -8.86
N GLY A 264 27.46 0.61 -8.39
CA GLY A 264 27.51 -0.13 -7.13
C GLY A 264 27.13 0.68 -5.88
N ALA A 265 26.99 2.00 -6.00
CA ALA A 265 26.43 2.84 -4.95
C ALA A 265 24.90 2.96 -5.11
N GLY A 266 24.19 2.70 -4.02
CA GLY A 266 22.76 2.85 -3.93
C GLY A 266 22.38 4.13 -3.19
N ARG A 267 21.26 4.75 -3.57
CA ARG A 267 20.65 5.83 -2.77
C ARG A 267 19.12 5.88 -2.94
N PRO A 268 18.38 6.45 -1.97
CA PRO A 268 16.96 6.67 -2.09
C PRO A 268 16.65 7.64 -3.22
N LEU A 269 15.48 7.45 -3.84
CA LEU A 269 14.96 8.37 -4.84
C LEU A 269 14.13 9.46 -4.15
N SER A 270 14.50 10.73 -4.33
CA SER A 270 13.74 11.85 -3.77
C SER A 270 12.46 12.12 -4.55
N PHE A 271 11.49 12.80 -3.92
CA PHE A 271 10.26 13.20 -4.61
C PHE A 271 10.52 14.12 -5.80
N VAL A 272 11.43 15.07 -5.65
CA VAL A 272 11.81 16.02 -6.71
C VAL A 272 12.38 15.29 -7.92
N GLU A 273 13.30 14.34 -7.69
CA GLU A 273 13.87 13.56 -8.78
C GLU A 273 12.82 12.70 -9.46
N ARG A 274 11.94 12.02 -8.70
CA ARG A 274 10.88 11.24 -9.31
C ARG A 274 9.89 12.10 -10.10
N ALA A 275 9.54 13.28 -9.62
CA ALA A 275 8.66 14.19 -10.35
C ALA A 275 9.29 14.62 -11.69
N ALA A 276 10.58 14.92 -11.69
CA ALA A 276 11.32 15.26 -12.91
C ALA A 276 11.37 14.08 -13.91
N GLU A 277 11.66 12.88 -13.41
CA GLU A 277 11.64 11.64 -14.22
C GLU A 277 10.28 11.39 -14.82
N LEU A 278 9.22 11.48 -14.00
CA LEU A 278 7.86 11.25 -14.46
C LEU A 278 7.47 12.21 -15.59
N ARG A 279 7.81 13.49 -15.45
CA ARG A 279 7.57 14.49 -16.50
C ARG A 279 8.39 14.20 -17.75
N ALA A 280 9.64 13.75 -17.60
CA ALA A 280 10.49 13.39 -18.74
C ALA A 280 9.98 12.14 -19.47
N ASP A 281 9.56 11.11 -18.73
CA ASP A 281 9.02 9.85 -19.28
C ASP A 281 7.76 10.09 -20.11
N LEU A 282 6.90 11.01 -19.66
CA LEU A 282 5.64 11.37 -20.31
C LEU A 282 5.76 12.52 -21.33
N ALA A 283 6.91 13.20 -21.40
CA ALA A 283 7.11 14.32 -22.31
C ALA A 283 7.02 13.86 -23.78
N GLY A 284 6.12 14.48 -24.55
CA GLY A 284 5.90 14.15 -25.95
C GLY A 284 5.17 12.81 -26.19
N ARG A 285 4.76 12.11 -25.12
CA ARG A 285 3.94 10.91 -25.20
C ARG A 285 2.47 11.29 -25.37
N PRO A 286 1.71 10.63 -26.26
CA PRO A 286 0.27 10.79 -26.32
C PRO A 286 -0.37 10.46 -24.97
N ALA A 287 -1.32 11.30 -24.55
CA ALA A 287 -2.15 11.01 -23.39
C ALA A 287 -3.08 9.81 -23.66
N PRO A 288 -3.55 9.10 -22.61
CA PRO A 288 -4.61 8.11 -22.73
C PRO A 288 -5.80 8.66 -23.50
N ARG A 289 -6.32 7.88 -24.44
CA ARG A 289 -7.48 8.24 -25.26
C ARG A 289 -8.47 7.10 -25.32
N ALA A 290 -9.72 7.39 -25.68
CA ALA A 290 -10.69 6.34 -25.93
C ALA A 290 -10.22 5.44 -27.08
N ALA A 291 -10.47 4.14 -26.95
CA ALA A 291 -10.25 3.19 -28.03
C ALA A 291 -11.14 3.52 -29.23
N ALA A 292 -10.54 3.58 -30.41
CA ALA A 292 -11.21 3.66 -31.71
C ALA A 292 -11.47 2.23 -32.23
N PRO A 293 -12.45 2.04 -33.14
CA PRO A 293 -12.77 0.72 -33.71
C PRO A 293 -11.57 0.02 -34.38
N ASP A 294 -10.66 0.80 -34.94
CA ASP A 294 -9.49 0.29 -35.68
C ASP A 294 -8.22 0.18 -34.81
N ASP A 295 -8.31 0.44 -33.51
CA ASP A 295 -7.14 0.31 -32.63
C ASP A 295 -6.72 -1.17 -32.51
N PRO A 296 -5.43 -1.49 -32.70
CA PRO A 296 -4.95 -2.85 -32.54
C PRO A 296 -5.00 -3.22 -31.06
N VAL A 297 -5.98 -4.04 -30.67
CA VAL A 297 -5.98 -4.71 -29.36
C VAL A 297 -4.97 -5.85 -29.46
N LEU A 298 -3.70 -5.54 -29.18
CA LEU A 298 -2.64 -6.53 -29.12
C LEU A 298 -2.79 -7.32 -27.81
N GLN A 299 -3.07 -8.62 -27.91
CA GLN A 299 -3.10 -9.54 -26.77
C GLN A 299 -1.74 -9.71 -26.09
N ASP A 300 -0.65 -9.31 -26.76
CA ASP A 300 0.73 -9.36 -26.28
C ASP A 300 1.53 -8.18 -26.88
N PRO A 301 1.45 -6.97 -26.31
CA PRO A 301 2.16 -5.81 -26.83
C PRO A 301 3.69 -5.93 -26.60
N PRO A 302 4.53 -5.60 -27.61
CA PRO A 302 5.98 -5.44 -27.37
C PRO A 302 6.27 -4.39 -26.28
N PRO A 303 7.40 -4.47 -25.57
CA PRO A 303 7.67 -3.67 -24.39
C PRO A 303 7.78 -2.15 -24.61
N ASP A 304 8.09 -1.68 -25.84
CA ASP A 304 8.34 -0.25 -26.11
C ASP A 304 7.49 0.29 -27.27
N GLY A 305 6.80 1.43 -27.04
CA GLY A 305 6.01 2.14 -28.05
C GLY A 305 4.69 1.48 -28.44
N SER A 306 4.39 0.30 -27.88
CA SER A 306 3.16 -0.43 -28.15
C SER A 306 1.97 0.23 -27.47
N LEU A 307 0.87 0.26 -28.20
CA LEU A 307 -0.43 0.64 -27.69
C LEU A 307 -1.04 -0.55 -26.95
N VAL A 308 -1.54 -0.30 -25.74
CA VAL A 308 -2.18 -1.28 -24.86
C VAL A 308 -3.61 -0.80 -24.62
N ALA A 309 -4.56 -1.73 -24.73
CA ALA A 309 -5.95 -1.47 -24.34
C ALA A 309 -6.12 -1.76 -22.85
N VAL A 310 -6.54 -0.77 -22.09
CA VAL A 310 -6.91 -0.88 -20.67
C VAL A 310 -8.41 -0.72 -20.57
N SER A 311 -9.09 -1.68 -19.95
CA SER A 311 -10.54 -1.59 -19.78
C SER A 311 -10.94 -0.36 -18.95
N ARG A 312 -12.17 0.12 -19.13
CA ARG A 312 -12.70 1.29 -18.42
C ARG A 312 -12.61 1.10 -16.90
N ALA A 313 -13.01 -0.06 -16.39
CA ALA A 313 -12.96 -0.29 -14.94
C ALA A 313 -11.52 -0.28 -14.42
N ALA A 314 -10.58 -0.92 -15.12
CA ALA A 314 -9.17 -0.92 -14.73
C ALA A 314 -8.57 0.49 -14.76
N ALA A 315 -8.88 1.29 -15.79
CA ALA A 315 -8.41 2.67 -15.91
C ALA A 315 -8.97 3.57 -14.79
N LEU A 316 -10.27 3.47 -14.49
CA LEU A 316 -10.90 4.26 -13.43
C LEU A 316 -10.43 3.86 -12.03
N VAL A 317 -10.30 2.56 -11.76
CA VAL A 317 -9.74 2.08 -10.48
C VAL A 317 -8.28 2.49 -10.35
N GLY A 318 -7.49 2.40 -11.44
CA GLY A 318 -6.12 2.90 -11.47
C GLY A 318 -6.04 4.39 -11.13
N ALA A 319 -6.93 5.20 -11.70
CA ALA A 319 -7.01 6.62 -11.40
C ALA A 319 -7.37 6.91 -9.94
N GLU A 320 -8.24 6.13 -9.31
CA GLU A 320 -8.57 6.29 -7.88
C GLU A 320 -7.40 5.94 -6.97
N LEU A 321 -6.65 4.89 -7.31
CA LEU A 321 -5.45 4.52 -6.58
C LEU A 321 -4.33 5.58 -6.72
N LEU A 322 -4.20 6.20 -7.89
CA LEU A 322 -3.28 7.32 -8.08
C LEU A 322 -3.72 8.56 -7.30
N ASP A 323 -5.01 8.88 -7.24
CA ASP A 323 -5.52 9.95 -6.35
C ASP A 323 -5.18 9.65 -4.88
N GLU A 324 -5.29 8.40 -4.45
CA GLU A 324 -4.89 7.99 -3.09
C GLU A 324 -3.40 8.22 -2.83
N LEU A 325 -2.55 7.88 -3.80
CA LEU A 325 -1.12 8.16 -3.70
C LEU A 325 -0.84 9.66 -3.66
N ALA A 326 -1.46 10.44 -4.56
CA ALA A 326 -1.32 11.90 -4.60
C ALA A 326 -1.74 12.54 -3.27
N ALA A 327 -2.87 12.11 -2.69
CA ALA A 327 -3.36 12.59 -1.41
C ALA A 327 -2.37 12.28 -0.26
N ARG A 328 -1.74 11.10 -0.28
CA ARG A 328 -0.72 10.71 0.71
C ARG A 328 0.63 11.40 0.51
N LEU A 329 0.92 11.87 -0.70
CA LEU A 329 2.12 12.63 -1.02
C LEU A 329 1.91 14.15 -0.90
N ALA A 330 0.69 14.61 -0.63
CA ALA A 330 0.43 16.04 -0.48
C ALA A 330 1.29 16.63 0.64
N PRO A 331 1.92 17.80 0.45
CA PRO A 331 2.69 18.46 1.49
C PRO A 331 1.90 18.63 2.79
N GLY A 332 2.52 18.26 3.92
CA GLY A 332 1.89 18.29 5.24
C GLY A 332 0.90 17.15 5.49
N ALA A 333 0.69 16.22 4.55
CA ALA A 333 -0.08 15.01 4.80
C ALA A 333 0.58 14.23 5.95
N SER A 334 -0.18 14.04 7.02
CA SER A 334 0.23 13.26 8.19
C SER A 334 -0.52 11.94 8.20
N THR A 335 0.21 10.85 8.43
CA THR A 335 -0.38 9.53 8.62
C THR A 335 0.18 8.92 9.91
N GLY A 336 -0.68 8.31 10.72
CA GLY A 336 -0.27 7.53 11.88
C GLY A 336 0.33 6.17 11.48
N THR A 337 0.53 5.28 12.45
CA THR A 337 0.96 3.90 12.14
C THR A 337 -0.12 3.19 11.33
N ILE A 338 0.21 2.73 10.12
CA ILE A 338 -0.76 2.11 9.21
C ILE A 338 -1.39 0.87 9.85
N HIS A 339 -2.72 0.84 9.89
CA HIS A 339 -3.46 -0.27 10.50
C HIS A 339 -3.44 -1.53 9.62
N PHE A 340 -3.60 -2.70 10.24
CA PHE A 340 -3.57 -4.00 9.55
C PHE A 340 -4.75 -4.18 8.60
N THR A 341 -5.80 -3.39 8.77
CA THR A 341 -6.91 -3.27 7.81
C THR A 341 -6.48 -2.76 6.44
N ALA A 342 -5.27 -2.20 6.27
CA ALA A 342 -4.70 -1.87 4.97
C ALA A 342 -4.19 -3.09 4.19
N TYR A 343 -3.98 -4.24 4.84
CA TYR A 343 -3.43 -5.44 4.21
C TYR A 343 -4.18 -5.90 2.94
N PRO A 344 -5.53 -5.86 2.85
CA PRO A 344 -6.25 -6.15 1.62
C PRO A 344 -5.85 -5.29 0.42
N VAL A 345 -5.49 -4.02 0.61
CA VAL A 345 -5.05 -3.13 -0.48
C VAL A 345 -3.77 -3.68 -1.13
N HIS A 346 -2.85 -4.18 -0.30
CA HIS A 346 -1.62 -4.81 -0.79
C HIS A 346 -1.90 -6.02 -1.69
N LEU A 347 -2.80 -6.89 -1.27
CA LEU A 347 -3.18 -8.09 -2.02
C LEU A 347 -3.92 -7.74 -3.31
N PHE A 348 -4.80 -6.75 -3.24
CA PHE A 348 -5.52 -6.24 -4.38
C PHE A 348 -4.56 -5.71 -5.46
N LEU A 349 -3.61 -4.84 -5.06
CA LEU A 349 -2.62 -4.23 -5.95
C LEU A 349 -1.70 -5.27 -6.59
N LYS A 350 -1.13 -6.20 -5.82
CA LYS A 350 -0.22 -7.24 -6.32
C LYS A 350 -0.91 -8.33 -7.14
N GLY A 351 -2.20 -8.55 -6.91
CA GLY A 351 -2.95 -9.65 -7.48
C GLY A 351 -3.97 -9.18 -8.51
N ARG A 352 -5.20 -8.95 -8.04
CA ARG A 352 -6.38 -8.75 -8.89
C ARG A 352 -6.25 -7.52 -9.79
N PHE A 353 -5.78 -6.40 -9.25
CA PHE A 353 -5.65 -5.15 -10.01
C PHE A 353 -4.53 -5.24 -11.05
N ARG A 354 -3.34 -5.74 -10.67
CA ARG A 354 -2.23 -5.92 -11.63
C ARG A 354 -2.66 -6.78 -12.82
N ARG A 355 -3.37 -7.89 -12.59
CA ARG A 355 -3.93 -8.70 -13.68
C ARG A 355 -4.92 -7.93 -14.54
N ALA A 356 -5.82 -7.14 -13.93
CA ALA A 356 -6.80 -6.35 -14.67
C ALA A 356 -6.14 -5.28 -15.55
N LEU A 357 -5.15 -4.59 -15.00
CA LEU A 357 -4.41 -3.54 -15.69
C LEU A 357 -3.59 -4.09 -16.86
N THR A 358 -3.12 -5.34 -16.78
CA THR A 358 -2.29 -6.00 -17.79
C THR A 358 -3.01 -7.02 -18.67
N ALA A 359 -4.34 -7.13 -18.60
CA ALA A 359 -5.12 -8.10 -19.38
C ALA A 359 -5.44 -7.62 -20.82
N GLY A 360 -4.55 -6.85 -21.44
CA GLY A 360 -4.72 -6.24 -22.76
C GLY A 360 -4.36 -7.17 -23.91
#